data_AF-A0A182U046-F1
#
_entry.id   AF-A0A182U046-F1
#
_cell.length_a   1.000
_cell.length_b   1.000
_cell.length_c   1.000
_cell.angle_alpha   90.00
_cell.angle_beta   90.00
_cell.angle_gamma   90.00
#
_symmetry.space_group_name_H-M   'P 1'
#
loop_
_entity.id
_entity.type
_entity.pdbx_description
1 polymer ?
#
loop_
_entity_poly.entity_id
_entity_poly.type
_entity_poly.pdbx_seq_one_letter_code
_entity_poly.pdbx_strand_id
1 'polypeptide(L)'
;LRIAKRQHLACTEVLLPADLLPRISAEMFEQSEKEPCGIRGCTIYIEFEDEPDNTRRIATMKTDPNTVSTFELYLTLKQDRRGWTSILPQFLKNLARGSTIMISPEFRLTKNKLYHAYAD
;
A
#
# COMPACT_ATOMS: atom_id res chain seq x y z
N LEU A 1 -2.61 -7.42 2.32
CA LEU A 1 -2.40 -7.13 3.77
C LEU A 1 -2.55 -8.35 4.69
N ARG A 2 -3.67 -9.10 4.68
CA ARG A 2 -3.84 -10.30 5.53
C ARG A 2 -2.80 -11.42 5.31
N ILE A 3 -2.28 -11.54 4.09
CA ILE A 3 -1.21 -12.50 3.75
C ILE A 3 0.16 -11.97 4.22
N ALA A 4 0.46 -10.70 3.93
CA ALA A 4 1.67 -10.00 4.39
C ALA A 4 1.83 -10.05 5.92
N LYS A 5 0.71 -9.98 6.67
CA LYS A 5 0.66 -10.15 8.13
C LYS A 5 1.42 -11.39 8.62
N ARG A 6 1.17 -12.55 7.99
CA ARG A 6 1.75 -13.84 8.39
C ARG A 6 3.18 -14.05 7.90
N GLN A 7 3.48 -13.58 6.70
CA GLN A 7 4.72 -13.93 6.00
C GLN A 7 5.80 -12.86 6.10
N HIS A 8 5.41 -11.59 6.22
CA HIS A 8 6.33 -10.47 6.06
C HIS A 8 6.35 -9.55 7.27
N LEU A 9 5.28 -9.48 8.07
CA LEU A 9 5.12 -8.48 9.12
C LEU A 9 5.22 -9.05 10.55
N ALA A 10 5.28 -10.38 10.71
CA ALA A 10 5.33 -11.06 12.03
C ALA A 10 4.36 -10.49 13.08
N CYS A 11 3.19 -10.03 12.63
CA CYS A 11 2.26 -9.25 13.43
C CYS A 11 0.94 -10.00 13.65
N THR A 12 0.39 -9.85 14.85
CA THR A 12 -0.86 -10.51 15.23
C THR A 12 -2.06 -9.76 14.68
N GLU A 13 -1.95 -8.47 14.35
CA GLU A 13 -2.99 -7.65 13.70
C GLU A 13 -2.39 -6.49 12.88
N VAL A 14 -3.15 -5.99 11.90
CA VAL A 14 -2.82 -4.79 11.12
C VAL A 14 -4.03 -3.86 11.16
N LEU A 15 -3.85 -2.64 11.64
CA LEU A 15 -4.88 -1.60 11.69
C LEU A 15 -4.65 -0.57 10.59
N LEU A 16 -5.75 -0.18 9.93
CA LEU A 16 -5.76 0.77 8.83
C LEU A 16 -6.73 1.91 9.16
N PRO A 17 -6.38 3.17 8.88
CA PRO A 17 -7.33 4.27 8.87
C PRO A 17 -8.47 3.99 7.89
N ALA A 18 -9.70 4.32 8.27
CA ALA A 18 -10.91 3.96 7.51
C ALA A 18 -10.95 4.58 6.10
N ASP A 19 -10.35 5.76 5.93
CA ASP A 19 -10.27 6.51 4.68
C ASP A 19 -9.05 6.13 3.81
N LEU A 20 -8.11 5.36 4.34
CA LEU A 20 -6.84 5.06 3.66
C LEU A 20 -7.05 4.32 2.33
N LEU A 21 -7.81 3.21 2.35
CA LEU A 21 -8.04 2.42 1.14
C LEU A 21 -8.86 3.17 0.07
N PRO A 22 -9.95 3.90 0.41
CA PRO A 22 -10.62 4.78 -0.53
C PRO A 22 -9.68 5.79 -1.19
N ARG A 23 -8.81 6.47 -0.42
CA ARG A 23 -7.87 7.47 -0.95
C ARG A 23 -6.83 6.85 -1.88
N ILE A 24 -6.25 5.72 -1.49
CA ILE A 24 -5.33 4.95 -2.35
C ILE A 24 -6.03 4.57 -3.66
N SER A 25 -7.26 4.07 -3.60
CA SER A 25 -7.99 3.66 -4.80
C SER A 25 -8.24 4.82 -5.75
N ALA A 26 -8.64 5.99 -5.23
CA ALA A 26 -8.88 7.19 -6.03
C ALA A 26 -7.61 7.64 -6.75
N GLU A 27 -6.48 7.69 -6.04
CA GLU A 27 -5.19 8.08 -6.64
C GLU A 27 -4.69 7.06 -7.66
N MET A 28 -4.91 5.75 -7.41
CA MET A 28 -4.63 4.71 -8.40
C MET A 28 -5.44 4.90 -9.68
N PHE A 29 -6.74 5.23 -9.58
CA PHE A 29 -7.56 5.51 -10.76
C PHE A 29 -7.03 6.71 -11.53
N GLU A 30 -6.79 7.83 -10.85
CA GLU A 30 -6.27 9.07 -11.45
C GLU A 30 -4.93 8.83 -12.18
N GLN A 31 -3.99 8.12 -11.55
CA GLN A 31 -2.70 7.79 -12.16
C GLN A 31 -2.82 6.87 -13.39
N SER A 32 -3.91 6.12 -13.48
CA SER A 32 -4.15 5.13 -14.53
C SER A 32 -4.98 5.67 -15.70
N GLU A 33 -5.73 6.77 -15.54
CA GLU A 33 -6.67 7.27 -16.57
C GLU A 33 -6.01 7.55 -17.93
N LYS A 34 -4.75 7.98 -17.91
CA LYS A 34 -3.98 8.33 -19.11
C LYS A 34 -3.10 7.19 -19.63
N GLU A 35 -3.17 6.01 -19.02
CA GLU A 35 -2.38 4.86 -19.42
C GLU A 35 -3.19 3.91 -20.31
N PRO A 36 -2.56 3.21 -21.27
CA PRO A 36 -3.24 2.19 -22.05
C PRO A 36 -3.84 1.11 -21.14
N CYS A 37 -5.08 0.72 -21.45
CA CYS A 37 -5.89 -0.22 -20.66
C CYS A 37 -6.28 0.30 -19.26
N GLY A 38 -6.01 1.57 -18.94
CA GLY A 38 -6.35 2.17 -17.66
C GLY A 38 -5.80 1.36 -16.48
N ILE A 39 -6.60 1.24 -15.41
CA ILE A 39 -6.19 0.49 -14.22
C ILE A 39 -5.88 -0.99 -14.51
N ARG A 40 -6.43 -1.59 -15.58
CA ARG A 40 -6.18 -3.00 -15.96
C ARG A 40 -4.77 -3.24 -16.48
N GLY A 41 -4.10 -2.19 -16.99
CA GLY A 41 -2.70 -2.22 -17.42
C GLY A 41 -1.70 -2.12 -16.28
N CYS A 42 -2.14 -2.12 -15.02
CA CYS A 42 -1.29 -1.88 -13.85
C CYS A 42 -0.77 -3.18 -13.22
N THR A 43 0.52 -3.24 -12.93
CA THR A 43 1.03 -4.05 -11.81
C THR A 43 1.24 -3.16 -10.61
N ILE A 44 0.63 -3.50 -9.47
CA ILE A 44 0.87 -2.79 -8.20
C ILE A 44 1.87 -3.56 -7.34
N TYR A 45 2.87 -2.84 -6.86
CA TYR A 45 3.78 -3.27 -5.81
C TYR A 45 3.39 -2.57 -4.52
N ILE A 46 3.15 -3.35 -3.47
CA ILE A 46 2.86 -2.83 -2.14
C ILE A 46 4.11 -2.97 -1.30
N GLU A 47 4.58 -1.84 -0.80
CA GLU A 47 5.76 -1.69 0.01
C GLU A 47 5.36 -1.22 1.41
N PHE A 48 6.16 -1.64 2.40
CA PHE A 48 5.97 -1.27 3.78
C PHE A 48 7.26 -0.65 4.31
N GLU A 49 7.14 0.55 4.85
CA GLU A 49 8.20 1.32 5.48
C GLU A 49 7.97 1.29 7.00
N ASP A 50 8.80 0.53 7.71
CA ASP A 50 8.73 0.42 9.17
C ASP A 50 9.58 1.52 9.86
N GLU A 51 10.73 1.82 9.26
CA GLU A 51 11.63 2.91 9.65
C GLU A 51 11.97 3.77 8.44
N PRO A 52 12.35 5.05 8.64
CA PRO A 52 12.84 5.88 7.55
C PRO A 52 13.92 5.13 6.76
N ASP A 53 13.80 5.12 5.44
CA ASP A 53 14.69 4.43 4.50
C ASP A 53 14.72 2.88 4.59
N ASN A 54 13.92 2.27 5.47
CA ASN A 54 13.74 0.83 5.55
C ASN A 54 12.41 0.40 4.91
N THR A 55 12.40 0.38 3.59
CA THR A 55 11.25 -0.03 2.77
C THR A 55 11.43 -1.45 2.27
N ARG A 56 10.38 -2.28 2.39
CA ARG A 56 10.36 -3.65 1.84
C ARG A 56 9.07 -3.97 1.11
N ARG A 57 9.17 -4.74 0.04
CA ARG A 57 8.00 -5.21 -0.72
C ARG A 57 7.27 -6.30 0.06
N ILE A 58 5.97 -6.11 0.27
CA ILE A 58 5.11 -7.02 1.03
C ILE A 58 4.03 -7.70 0.18
N ALA A 59 3.77 -7.18 -1.02
CA ALA A 59 2.92 -7.82 -2.01
C ALA A 59 3.21 -7.29 -3.41
N THR A 60 2.87 -8.12 -4.39
CA THR A 60 2.81 -7.75 -5.80
C THR A 60 1.50 -8.30 -6.35
N MET A 61 0.82 -7.53 -7.19
CA MET A 61 -0.42 -7.97 -7.81
C MET A 61 -0.61 -7.32 -9.17
N LYS A 62 -1.01 -8.11 -10.17
CA LYS A 62 -1.62 -7.59 -11.39
C LYS A 62 -3.07 -7.24 -11.14
N THR A 63 -3.50 -6.04 -11.54
CA THR A 63 -4.90 -5.62 -11.41
C THR A 63 -5.82 -6.42 -12.34
N ASP A 64 -5.32 -6.86 -13.48
CA ASP A 64 -5.98 -7.81 -14.38
C ASP A 64 -4.97 -8.86 -14.87
N PRO A 65 -5.16 -10.16 -14.55
CA PRO A 65 -4.24 -11.21 -14.98
C PRO A 65 -4.23 -11.44 -16.49
N ASN A 66 -5.28 -11.05 -17.21
CA ASN A 66 -5.41 -11.23 -18.65
C ASN A 66 -4.87 -10.05 -19.48
N THR A 67 -4.48 -8.96 -18.81
CA THR A 67 -3.96 -7.76 -19.47
C THR A 67 -2.46 -7.64 -19.21
N VAL A 68 -1.70 -7.33 -20.27
CA VAL A 68 -0.27 -7.06 -20.15
C VAL A 68 -0.07 -5.73 -19.44
N SER A 69 0.85 -5.68 -18.49
CA SER A 69 1.12 -4.46 -17.74
C SER A 69 1.86 -3.46 -18.63
N THR A 70 1.35 -2.23 -18.69
CA THR A 70 1.90 -1.11 -19.45
C THR A 70 2.59 -0.09 -18.53
N PHE A 71 2.24 -0.11 -17.25
CA PHE A 71 2.85 0.67 -16.20
C PHE A 71 2.78 -0.08 -14.87
N GLU A 72 3.53 0.46 -13.90
CA GLU A 72 3.62 -0.04 -12.55
C GLU A 72 3.27 1.06 -11.56
N LEU A 73 2.60 0.70 -10.48
CA LEU A 73 2.37 1.56 -9.33
C LEU A 73 3.09 1.00 -8.11
N TYR A 74 3.81 1.86 -7.39
CA TYR A 74 4.51 1.53 -6.16
C TYR A 74 3.81 2.25 -5.01
N LEU A 75 3.08 1.48 -4.20
CA LEU A 75 2.36 1.95 -3.03
C LEU A 75 3.22 1.71 -1.79
N THR A 76 3.80 2.75 -1.22
CA THR A 76 4.52 2.69 0.05
C THR A 76 3.57 3.03 1.21
N LEU A 77 3.27 2.04 2.05
CA LEU A 77 2.56 2.20 3.32
C LEU A 77 3.56 2.40 4.46
N LYS A 78 3.31 3.33 5.37
CA LYS A 78 4.20 3.63 6.49
C LYS A 78 3.66 3.09 7.80
N GLN A 79 4.52 2.63 8.70
CA GLN A 79 4.12 2.31 10.07
C GLN A 79 3.88 3.59 10.87
N ASP A 80 2.74 3.67 11.56
CA ASP A 80 2.54 4.72 12.56
C ASP A 80 3.15 4.29 13.89
N ARG A 81 4.31 4.87 14.20
CA ARG A 81 5.03 4.68 15.47
C ARG A 81 4.78 5.82 16.46
N ARG A 82 4.02 6.86 16.10
CA ARG A 82 3.71 7.96 17.02
C ARG A 82 2.90 7.37 18.17
N GLY A 83 3.17 7.80 19.41
CA GLY A 83 2.64 7.24 20.66
C GLY A 83 1.11 7.33 20.85
N TRP A 84 0.35 6.74 19.93
CA TRP A 84 -1.11 6.75 19.85
C TRP A 84 -1.79 5.80 20.84
N THR A 85 -1.03 5.09 21.68
CA THR A 85 -1.58 4.27 22.77
C THR A 85 -2.44 5.10 23.76
N SER A 86 -2.27 6.43 23.76
CA SER A 86 -3.08 7.38 24.51
C SER A 86 -4.43 7.72 23.86
N ILE A 87 -4.53 7.64 22.52
CA ILE A 87 -5.69 8.07 21.72
C ILE A 87 -6.50 6.90 21.14
N LEU A 88 -5.99 5.67 21.22
CA LEU A 88 -6.78 4.49 20.92
C LEU A 88 -7.90 4.29 21.97
N PRO A 89 -9.15 4.07 21.53
CA PRO A 89 -10.23 3.63 22.39
C PRO A 89 -9.80 2.45 23.27
N GLN A 90 -10.30 2.41 24.51
CA GLN A 90 -9.90 1.42 25.50
C GLN A 90 -10.07 -0.04 25.02
N PHE A 91 -11.02 -0.30 24.12
CA PHE A 91 -11.23 -1.62 23.52
C PHE A 91 -10.13 -2.04 22.53
N LEU A 92 -9.47 -1.08 21.86
CA LEU A 92 -8.32 -1.34 20.98
C LEU A 92 -7.00 -1.46 21.73
N LYS A 93 -6.91 -0.94 22.97
CA LYS A 93 -5.69 -1.08 23.79
C LYS A 93 -5.35 -2.53 24.12
N ASN A 94 -6.37 -3.40 24.21
CA ASN A 94 -6.16 -4.84 24.39
C ASN A 94 -5.52 -5.50 23.16
N LEU A 95 -5.81 -4.97 21.96
CA LEU A 95 -5.19 -5.40 20.70
C LEU A 95 -3.77 -4.82 20.55
N ALA A 96 -3.53 -3.63 21.10
CA ALA A 96 -2.21 -3.00 21.16
C ALA A 96 -1.22 -3.70 22.13
N ARG A 97 -1.69 -4.61 23.01
CA ARG A 97 -0.79 -5.49 23.79
C ARG A 97 -0.17 -6.62 22.96
N GLY A 98 -0.73 -6.93 21.78
CA GLY A 98 -0.15 -7.86 20.81
C GLY A 98 0.83 -7.14 19.86
N SER A 99 1.54 -7.91 19.03
CA SER A 99 2.35 -7.39 17.91
C SER A 99 1.46 -6.77 16.82
N THR A 100 0.76 -5.68 17.12
CA THR A 100 -0.19 -5.03 16.21
C THR A 100 0.52 -3.90 15.47
N ILE A 101 0.48 -3.94 14.14
CA ILE A 101 1.06 -2.90 13.30
C ILE A 101 -0.05 -1.94 12.89
N MET A 102 0.14 -0.64 13.18
CA MET A 102 -0.74 0.40 12.68
C MET A 102 -0.14 1.04 11.44
N ILE A 103 -0.94 1.16 10.39
CA ILE A 103 -0.56 1.85 9.17
C ILE A 103 -0.89 3.34 9.31
N SER A 104 0.05 4.20 8.97
CA SER A 104 -0.13 5.64 8.89
C SER A 104 -1.21 6.01 7.87
N PRO A 105 -2.00 7.07 8.10
CA PRO A 105 -2.88 7.64 7.07
C PRO A 105 -2.10 8.25 5.90
N GLU A 106 -0.80 8.51 6.09
CA GLU A 106 0.09 8.95 5.01
C GLU A 106 0.63 7.74 4.24
N PHE A 107 0.53 7.81 2.93
CA PHE A 107 1.10 6.85 1.99
C PHE A 107 1.76 7.58 0.84
N ARG A 108 2.58 6.88 0.06
CA ARG A 108 3.15 7.39 -1.18
C ARG A 108 2.77 6.46 -2.32
N LEU A 109 2.32 7.03 -3.43
CA LEU A 109 2.05 6.29 -4.66
C LEU A 109 2.93 6.87 -5.78
N THR A 110 3.80 6.05 -6.37
CA THR A 110 4.62 6.46 -7.51
C THR A 110 4.34 5.59 -8.73
N LYS A 111 4.31 6.22 -9.91
CA LYS A 111 4.08 5.55 -11.19
C LYS A 111 5.37 5.41 -11.98
N ASN A 112 5.61 4.21 -12.51
CA ASN A 112 6.68 3.92 -13.45
C ASN A 112 6.07 3.41 -14.77
N LYS A 113 6.39 4.03 -15.90
CA LYS A 113 5.93 3.55 -17.22
C LYS A 113 6.89 2.49 -17.73
N LEU A 114 6.36 1.36 -18.19
CA LEU A 114 7.20 0.26 -18.71
C LEU A 114 7.62 0.47 -20.16
N TYR A 115 6.83 1.27 -20.89
CA TYR A 115 7.07 1.59 -22.28
C TYR A 115 7.05 3.10 -22.42
N HIS A 116 8.16 3.66 -22.88
CA HIS A 116 8.17 5.01 -23.44
C HIS A 116 7.67 4.90 -24.88
N ALA A 117 6.66 5.67 -25.25
CA ALA A 117 6.42 5.91 -26.66
C ALA A 117 7.72 6.51 -27.21
N TYR A 118 8.28 5.90 -28.26
CA TYR A 118 9.27 6.57 -29.07
C TYR A 118 8.63 7.88 -29.52
N ALA A 119 9.18 9.00 -29.05
CA ALA A 119 8.84 10.30 -29.60
C ALA A 119 9.51 10.33 -30.97
N ASP A 120 8.72 10.10 -32.02
CA ASP A 120 9.07 10.52 -33.38
C ASP A 120 9.07 12.06 -33.48
#